data_AF-A0A256WJH9-F1
#
_entry.id   AF-A0A256WJH9-F1
#
_cell.length_a   1.000
_cell.length_b   1.000
_cell.length_c   1.000
_cell.angle_alpha   90.00
_cell.angle_beta   90.00
_cell.angle_gamma   90.00
#
_symmetry.space_group_name_H-M   'P 1'
#
loop_
_entity.id
_entity.type
_entity.pdbx_description
1 polymer ?
#
loop_
_entity_poly.entity_id
_entity_poly.type
_entity_poly.pdbx_seq_one_letter_code
_entity_poly.pdbx_strand_id
1 'polypeptide(L)'
;MKTTIFTVVLLILATITACSGGYTKWEKDVIIKGATLNSTQDVEFTKIRYSIKDGDTNAIVGYLKNDAVINSFPIKTGWVHFDKGWDLELFCLAENAEVYSVKAIKDAWVLKGRTDKIILVLPEDMEVQGMPCKGGGGPKGIHTSFYRTGELRSFFASEEVEIDGVYCKSTVFTNVVLYKNGKLKSAKLSRPYVYETGEIKKGKKIKFDENGNLMKK
;
A
#
# COMPACT_ATOMS: atom_id res chain seq x y z
N MET A 1 -48.60 3.74 -1.37
CA MET A 1 -47.18 3.61 -0.96
C MET A 1 -46.83 2.14 -0.93
N LYS A 2 -45.90 1.67 -1.77
CA LYS A 2 -45.42 0.28 -1.74
C LYS A 2 -44.23 0.20 -0.79
N THR A 3 -44.41 -0.48 0.33
CA THR A 3 -43.35 -0.74 1.32
C THR A 3 -42.54 -1.93 0.83
N THR A 4 -41.38 -1.69 0.22
CA THR A 4 -40.45 -2.76 -0.16
C THR A 4 -39.74 -3.25 1.10
N ILE A 5 -40.09 -4.43 1.57
CA ILE A 5 -39.45 -5.11 2.71
C ILE A 5 -38.09 -5.62 2.21
N PHE A 6 -37.00 -5.01 2.68
CA PHE A 6 -35.65 -5.56 2.49
C PHE A 6 -35.46 -6.70 3.48
N THR A 7 -35.33 -7.92 2.96
CA THR A 7 -34.94 -9.11 3.72
C THR A 7 -33.56 -8.85 4.36
N VAL A 8 -33.54 -8.74 5.69
CA VAL A 8 -32.33 -8.76 6.50
C VAL A 8 -31.71 -10.15 6.35
N VAL A 9 -30.52 -10.23 5.77
CA VAL A 9 -29.81 -11.51 5.65
C VAL A 9 -29.38 -11.94 7.04
N LEU A 10 -30.08 -12.97 7.51
CA LEU A 10 -29.81 -13.80 8.68
C LEU A 10 -28.37 -14.31 8.62
N LEU A 11 -27.67 -14.26 9.76
CA LEU A 11 -26.33 -14.79 9.96
C LEU A 11 -26.27 -16.26 9.49
N ILE A 12 -25.73 -16.50 8.30
CA ILE A 12 -25.56 -17.86 7.76
C ILE A 12 -24.43 -18.51 8.55
N LEU A 13 -24.80 -19.48 9.39
CA LEU A 13 -23.86 -20.37 10.06
C LEU A 13 -23.18 -21.23 8.98
N ALA A 14 -22.05 -20.76 8.45
CA ALA A 14 -21.30 -21.47 7.43
C ALA A 14 -20.73 -22.77 8.03
N THR A 15 -21.29 -23.91 7.63
CA THR A 15 -20.71 -25.23 7.94
C THR A 15 -19.35 -25.34 7.27
N ILE A 16 -18.29 -25.23 8.07
CA ILE A 16 -16.90 -25.20 7.62
C ILE A 16 -16.49 -26.61 7.17
N THR A 17 -16.75 -26.94 5.91
CA THR A 17 -16.10 -28.08 5.25
C THR A 17 -14.69 -27.65 4.90
N ALA A 18 -13.75 -27.93 5.81
CA ALA A 18 -12.35 -27.55 5.73
C ALA A 18 -11.61 -28.32 4.62
N CYS A 19 -11.81 -27.91 3.36
CA CYS A 19 -10.92 -28.30 2.26
C CYS A 19 -9.64 -27.45 2.34
N SER A 20 -8.64 -27.93 3.10
CA SER A 20 -7.17 -27.77 2.98
C SER A 20 -6.50 -26.44 2.51
N GLY A 21 -7.22 -25.33 2.33
CA GLY A 21 -6.70 -24.13 1.68
C GLY A 21 -6.60 -22.88 2.56
N GLY A 22 -7.03 -22.90 3.82
CA GLY A 22 -7.04 -21.69 4.66
C GLY A 22 -7.95 -20.57 4.15
N TYR A 23 -8.88 -20.86 3.24
CA TYR A 23 -9.89 -19.93 2.73
C TYR A 23 -11.26 -20.60 2.63
N THR A 24 -12.33 -19.83 2.83
CA THR A 24 -13.71 -20.25 2.53
C THR A 24 -13.96 -20.28 1.02
N LYS A 25 -15.08 -20.90 0.63
CA LYS A 25 -15.62 -20.75 -0.75
C LYS A 25 -15.99 -19.28 -1.00
N TRP A 26 -15.98 -18.90 -2.28
CA TRP A 26 -16.48 -17.59 -2.70
C TRP A 26 -18.00 -17.51 -2.51
N GLU A 27 -18.45 -16.54 -1.74
CA GLU A 27 -19.83 -16.05 -1.74
C GLU A 27 -19.95 -15.01 -2.86
N LYS A 28 -21.08 -14.99 -3.57
CA LYS A 28 -21.28 -14.14 -4.76
C LYS A 28 -22.42 -13.16 -4.53
N ASP A 29 -22.35 -12.02 -5.21
CA ASP A 29 -23.40 -10.99 -5.22
C ASP A 29 -23.79 -10.55 -3.80
N VAL A 30 -22.77 -10.34 -2.96
CA VAL A 30 -22.92 -10.02 -1.54
C VAL A 30 -23.09 -8.51 -1.36
N ILE A 31 -24.06 -8.13 -0.55
CA ILE A 31 -24.29 -6.74 -0.15
C ILE A 31 -23.92 -6.61 1.33
N ILE A 32 -22.93 -5.78 1.63
CA ILE A 32 -22.55 -5.45 3.00
C ILE A 32 -23.13 -4.09 3.37
N LYS A 33 -23.75 -4.00 4.55
CA LYS A 33 -24.35 -2.76 5.02
C LYS A 33 -23.28 -1.70 5.25
N GLY A 34 -23.56 -0.46 4.84
CA GLY A 34 -22.59 0.64 4.92
C GLY A 34 -22.02 0.84 6.33
N ALA A 35 -22.86 0.69 7.36
CA ALA A 35 -22.46 0.78 8.76
C ALA A 35 -21.35 -0.21 9.16
N THR A 36 -21.28 -1.39 8.55
CA THR A 36 -20.22 -2.38 8.81
C THR A 36 -18.86 -1.94 8.25
N LEU A 37 -18.86 -1.12 7.20
CA LEU A 37 -17.67 -0.69 6.46
C LEU A 37 -17.32 0.79 6.67
N ASN A 38 -17.95 1.43 7.66
CA ASN A 38 -17.94 2.89 7.85
C ASN A 38 -18.17 3.64 6.51
N SER A 39 -19.15 3.16 5.75
CA SER A 39 -19.57 3.70 4.46
C SER A 39 -20.94 4.37 4.60
N THR A 40 -21.16 5.43 3.82
CA THR A 40 -22.46 6.12 3.72
C THR A 40 -23.48 5.34 2.89
N GLN A 41 -23.07 4.26 2.24
CA GLN A 41 -23.92 3.45 1.36
C GLN A 41 -23.65 1.95 1.57
N ASP A 42 -24.63 1.13 1.21
CA ASP A 42 -24.41 -0.31 1.12
C ASP A 42 -23.39 -0.60 0.01
N VAL A 43 -22.52 -1.58 0.25
CA VAL A 43 -21.41 -1.91 -0.65
C VAL A 43 -21.67 -3.26 -1.29
N GLU A 44 -21.70 -3.27 -2.62
CA GLU A 44 -21.91 -4.46 -3.43
C GLU A 44 -20.58 -5.11 -3.84
N PHE A 45 -20.48 -6.42 -3.58
CA PHE A 45 -19.36 -7.26 -4.00
C PHE A 45 -19.84 -8.29 -5.01
N THR A 46 -19.15 -8.39 -6.14
CA THR A 46 -19.32 -9.51 -7.07
C THR A 46 -19.02 -10.83 -6.38
N LYS A 47 -18.00 -10.84 -5.51
CA LYS A 47 -17.66 -12.00 -4.68
C LYS A 47 -16.82 -11.62 -3.47
N ILE A 48 -16.93 -12.41 -2.41
CA ILE A 48 -16.16 -12.30 -1.17
C ILE A 48 -15.74 -13.68 -0.65
N ARG A 49 -14.60 -13.75 0.02
CA ARG A 49 -14.18 -14.93 0.79
C ARG A 49 -13.38 -14.52 2.01
N TYR A 50 -13.26 -15.45 2.94
CA TYR A 50 -12.57 -15.26 4.21
C TYR A 50 -11.33 -16.16 4.23
N SER A 51 -10.19 -15.60 4.63
CA SER A 51 -9.02 -16.39 5.01
C SER A 51 -9.22 -16.86 6.44
N ILE A 52 -9.10 -18.16 6.67
CA ILE A 52 -9.26 -18.79 7.98
C ILE A 52 -7.89 -19.24 8.49
N LYS A 53 -7.54 -18.85 9.72
CA LYS A 53 -6.34 -19.29 10.42
C LYS A 53 -6.73 -19.65 11.85
N ASP A 54 -6.31 -20.83 12.30
CA ASP A 54 -6.58 -21.32 13.67
C ASP A 54 -8.09 -21.32 14.02
N GLY A 55 -8.94 -21.56 13.02
CA GLY A 55 -10.40 -21.60 13.18
C GLY A 55 -11.11 -20.23 13.17
N ASP A 56 -10.37 -19.12 13.09
CA ASP A 56 -10.93 -17.76 13.05
C ASP A 56 -10.67 -17.08 11.69
N THR A 57 -11.46 -16.07 11.36
CA THR A 57 -11.21 -15.20 10.21
C THR A 57 -9.95 -14.37 10.47
N ASN A 58 -8.99 -14.47 9.56
CA ASN A 58 -7.75 -13.71 9.58
C ASN A 58 -7.80 -12.48 8.65
N ALA A 59 -8.40 -12.64 7.47
CA ALA A 59 -8.50 -11.59 6.46
C ALA A 59 -9.74 -11.82 5.57
N ILE A 60 -10.20 -10.75 4.94
CA ILE A 60 -11.37 -10.75 4.06
C ILE A 60 -10.93 -10.23 2.69
N VAL A 61 -11.29 -10.93 1.63
CA VAL A 61 -10.97 -10.51 0.26
C VAL A 61 -12.25 -10.38 -0.54
N GLY A 62 -12.51 -9.19 -1.05
CA GLY A 62 -13.68 -8.87 -1.86
C GLY A 62 -13.30 -8.36 -3.25
N TYR A 63 -14.19 -8.56 -4.20
CA TYR A 63 -14.17 -7.86 -5.49
C TYR A 63 -15.37 -6.92 -5.56
N LEU A 64 -15.13 -5.61 -5.44
CA LEU A 64 -16.15 -4.58 -5.52
C LEU A 64 -16.79 -4.57 -6.91
N LYS A 65 -18.11 -4.38 -6.94
CA LYS A 65 -18.88 -4.32 -8.18
C LYS A 65 -18.90 -2.92 -8.81
N ASN A 66 -18.84 -1.89 -7.97
CA ASN A 66 -18.77 -0.48 -8.36
C ASN A 66 -17.76 0.26 -7.46
N ASP A 67 -17.39 1.47 -7.86
CA ASP A 67 -16.63 2.39 -7.03
C ASP A 67 -17.45 2.71 -5.77
N ALA A 68 -16.78 2.81 -4.62
CA ALA A 68 -17.44 2.99 -3.33
C ALA A 68 -16.59 3.81 -2.38
N VAL A 69 -17.22 4.52 -1.45
CA VAL A 69 -16.51 5.18 -0.34
C VAL A 69 -16.51 4.25 0.86
N ILE A 70 -15.33 3.79 1.32
CA ILE A 70 -15.19 2.85 2.44
C ILE A 70 -14.14 3.40 3.41
N ASN A 71 -14.45 3.46 4.71
CA ASN A 71 -13.60 4.13 5.71
C ASN A 71 -13.14 5.54 5.26
N SER A 72 -14.06 6.30 4.64
CA SER A 72 -13.79 7.63 4.06
C SER A 72 -12.83 7.69 2.87
N PHE A 73 -12.45 6.56 2.27
CA PHE A 73 -11.60 6.52 1.08
C PHE A 73 -12.41 6.22 -0.19
N PRO A 74 -12.18 6.93 -1.31
CA PRO A 74 -12.80 6.62 -2.60
C PRO A 74 -12.11 5.40 -3.23
N ILE A 75 -12.74 4.23 -3.12
CA ILE A 75 -12.20 2.96 -3.59
C ILE A 75 -12.70 2.67 -5.00
N LYS A 76 -11.76 2.35 -5.89
CA LYS A 76 -12.05 1.90 -7.24
C LYS A 76 -12.61 0.49 -7.25
N THR A 77 -13.53 0.24 -8.17
CA THR A 77 -14.03 -1.08 -8.53
C THR A 77 -12.86 -2.04 -8.74
N GLY A 78 -12.95 -3.24 -8.15
CA GLY A 78 -11.89 -4.24 -8.23
C GLY A 78 -11.59 -4.91 -6.90
N TRP A 79 -10.38 -5.44 -6.77
CA TRP A 79 -9.95 -6.15 -5.56
C TRP A 79 -9.76 -5.20 -4.39
N VAL A 80 -10.33 -5.60 -3.25
CA VAL A 80 -10.12 -4.96 -1.95
C VAL A 80 -9.88 -6.03 -0.89
N HIS A 81 -8.97 -5.75 0.02
CA HIS A 81 -8.65 -6.62 1.14
C HIS A 81 -8.91 -5.87 2.44
N PHE A 82 -9.48 -6.59 3.39
CA PHE A 82 -9.69 -6.13 4.74
C PHE A 82 -9.04 -7.08 5.73
N ASP A 83 -8.75 -6.58 6.92
CA ASP A 83 -8.51 -7.44 8.05
C ASP A 83 -9.83 -8.08 8.56
N LYS A 84 -9.74 -8.85 9.65
CA LYS A 84 -10.92 -9.49 10.24
C LYS A 84 -11.94 -8.53 10.86
N GLY A 85 -11.55 -7.27 11.10
CA GLY A 85 -12.41 -6.20 11.61
C GLY A 85 -13.01 -5.32 10.53
N TRP A 86 -12.89 -5.73 9.25
CA TRP A 86 -13.31 -4.94 8.08
C TRP A 86 -12.54 -3.63 7.89
N ASP A 87 -11.36 -3.50 8.48
CA ASP A 87 -10.47 -2.39 8.17
C ASP A 87 -9.71 -2.65 6.87
N LEU A 88 -9.73 -1.65 5.98
CA LEU A 88 -9.01 -1.70 4.70
C LEU A 88 -7.51 -1.97 4.90
N GLU A 89 -6.98 -2.99 4.23
CA GLU A 89 -5.56 -3.35 4.19
C GLU A 89 -4.92 -3.10 2.81
N LEU A 90 -5.63 -3.43 1.71
CA LEU A 90 -5.16 -3.24 0.33
C LEU A 90 -6.31 -2.83 -0.59
N PHE A 91 -6.16 -1.71 -1.28
CA PHE A 91 -7.19 -1.17 -2.18
C PHE A 91 -6.61 -0.26 -3.26
N CYS A 92 -7.37 0.00 -4.32
CA CYS A 92 -7.04 0.97 -5.36
C CYS A 92 -7.91 2.21 -5.21
N LEU A 93 -7.34 3.40 -5.35
CA LEU A 93 -8.09 4.66 -5.24
C LEU A 93 -8.82 4.99 -6.55
N ALA A 94 -10.11 5.34 -6.45
CA ALA A 94 -10.92 5.85 -7.57
C ALA A 94 -10.59 7.32 -7.90
N GLU A 95 -10.14 8.07 -6.90
CA GLU A 95 -9.86 9.50 -6.95
C GLU A 95 -8.64 9.84 -6.08
N ASN A 96 -8.11 11.06 -6.21
CA ASN A 96 -7.06 11.52 -5.30
C ASN A 96 -7.60 11.57 -3.87
N ALA A 97 -6.81 11.11 -2.89
CA ALA A 97 -7.20 11.09 -1.49
C ALA A 97 -6.00 11.28 -0.56
N GLU A 98 -6.25 11.73 0.65
CA GLU A 98 -5.24 11.77 1.70
C GLU A 98 -5.31 10.51 2.56
N VAL A 99 -4.22 9.75 2.60
CA VAL A 99 -4.09 8.53 3.43
C VAL A 99 -3.01 8.79 4.47
N TYR A 100 -3.38 8.93 5.75
CA TYR A 100 -2.49 9.34 6.85
C TYR A 100 -1.44 10.40 6.45
N SER A 101 -1.89 11.61 6.08
CA SER A 101 -1.03 12.72 5.65
C SER A 101 -0.29 12.54 4.32
N VAL A 102 -0.44 11.40 3.63
CA VAL A 102 0.12 11.17 2.30
C VAL A 102 -0.95 11.51 1.25
N LYS A 103 -0.63 12.44 0.36
CA LYS A 103 -1.43 12.72 -0.84
C LYS A 103 -1.27 11.58 -1.84
N ALA A 104 -2.19 10.63 -1.80
CA ALA A 104 -2.24 9.52 -2.73
C ALA A 104 -3.06 9.92 -3.96
N ILE A 105 -2.59 9.52 -5.14
CA ILE A 105 -3.25 9.85 -6.40
C ILE A 105 -4.24 8.77 -6.83
N LYS A 106 -5.18 9.15 -7.69
CA LYS A 106 -6.06 8.24 -8.41
C LYS A 106 -5.26 7.08 -9.03
N ASP A 107 -5.87 5.90 -9.03
CA ASP A 107 -5.31 4.65 -9.55
C ASP A 107 -4.09 4.10 -8.79
N ALA A 108 -3.60 4.80 -7.75
CA ALA A 108 -2.60 4.24 -6.85
C ALA A 108 -3.21 3.11 -6.01
N TRP A 109 -2.42 2.06 -5.79
CA TRP A 109 -2.76 1.04 -4.81
C TRP A 109 -2.20 1.42 -3.45
N VAL A 110 -3.05 1.40 -2.43
CA VAL A 110 -2.71 1.68 -1.05
C VAL A 110 -2.59 0.36 -0.31
N LEU A 111 -1.43 0.15 0.33
CA LEU A 111 -1.18 -0.93 1.26
C LEU A 111 -1.07 -0.33 2.67
N LYS A 112 -2.16 -0.44 3.43
CA LYS A 112 -2.24 -0.02 4.82
C LYS A 112 -1.72 -1.17 5.69
N GLY A 113 -0.40 -1.31 5.75
CA GLY A 113 0.24 -2.31 6.61
C GLY A 113 0.02 -2.01 8.10
N ARG A 114 0.14 -3.04 8.95
CA ARG A 114 0.11 -2.92 10.43
C ARG A 114 1.31 -2.14 11.03
N THR A 115 2.10 -1.50 10.19
CA THR A 115 3.38 -0.88 10.53
C THR A 115 3.28 0.65 10.65
N ASP A 116 4.39 1.27 11.02
CA ASP A 116 4.64 2.72 11.08
C ASP A 116 4.74 3.41 9.70
N LYS A 117 4.37 2.72 8.62
CA LYS A 117 4.44 3.21 7.24
C LYS A 117 3.20 2.90 6.44
N ILE A 118 3.01 3.71 5.40
CA ILE A 118 2.09 3.47 4.29
C ILE A 118 2.91 3.07 3.08
N ILE A 119 2.38 2.17 2.26
CA ILE A 119 2.96 1.84 0.97
C ILE A 119 1.96 2.22 -0.12
N LEU A 120 2.44 2.91 -1.14
CA LEU A 120 1.72 3.17 -2.38
C LEU A 120 2.39 2.40 -3.52
N VAL A 121 1.58 1.85 -4.42
CA VAL A 121 2.03 1.48 -5.76
C VAL A 121 1.51 2.54 -6.72
N LEU A 122 2.43 3.31 -7.28
CA LEU A 122 2.08 4.39 -8.20
C LEU A 122 1.65 3.80 -9.55
N PRO A 123 0.62 4.38 -10.20
CA PRO A 123 0.15 3.90 -11.50
C PRO A 123 1.22 4.04 -12.58
N GLU A 124 2.03 5.09 -12.51
CA GLU A 124 3.11 5.42 -13.44
C GLU A 124 4.28 6.10 -12.73
N ASP A 125 5.39 6.29 -13.46
CA ASP A 125 6.55 7.04 -12.96
C ASP A 125 6.15 8.50 -12.75
N MET A 126 6.44 9.06 -11.58
CA MET A 126 6.07 10.43 -11.24
C MET A 126 6.96 11.03 -10.16
N GLU A 127 6.93 12.36 -10.04
CA GLU A 127 7.59 13.05 -8.94
C GLU A 127 6.77 12.95 -7.65
N VAL A 128 7.44 12.58 -6.55
CA VAL A 128 6.86 12.55 -5.21
C VAL A 128 7.82 13.30 -4.28
N GLN A 129 7.38 14.45 -3.75
CA GLN A 129 8.19 15.29 -2.85
C GLN A 129 9.57 15.63 -3.47
N GLY A 130 9.61 15.98 -4.76
CA GLY A 130 10.85 16.28 -5.48
C GLY A 130 11.68 15.06 -5.89
N MET A 131 11.21 13.83 -5.63
CA MET A 131 11.96 12.61 -5.96
C MET A 131 11.32 11.85 -7.13
N PRO A 132 12.10 11.44 -8.15
CA PRO A 132 11.58 10.75 -9.32
C PRO A 132 11.26 9.29 -8.98
N CYS A 133 10.01 9.02 -8.59
CA CYS A 133 9.58 7.71 -8.12
C CYS A 133 9.05 6.86 -9.28
N LYS A 134 9.52 5.60 -9.31
CA LYS A 134 9.08 4.63 -10.29
C LYS A 134 7.68 4.08 -9.96
N GLY A 135 6.80 4.08 -10.94
CA GLY A 135 5.52 3.39 -10.89
C GLY A 135 5.61 1.95 -11.36
N GLY A 136 4.52 1.22 -11.18
CA GLY A 136 4.43 -0.15 -11.68
C GLY A 136 3.03 -0.64 -11.95
N GLY A 137 2.00 0.11 -11.50
CA GLY A 137 0.61 -0.29 -11.61
C GLY A 137 0.26 -1.55 -10.81
N GLY A 138 -0.98 -1.61 -10.34
CA GLY A 138 -1.52 -2.82 -9.72
C GLY A 138 -0.99 -3.10 -8.29
N PRO A 139 -1.53 -4.13 -7.63
CA PRO A 139 -1.20 -4.45 -6.23
C PRO A 139 0.17 -5.12 -6.03
N LYS A 140 0.86 -5.49 -7.13
CA LYS A 140 2.18 -6.14 -7.13
C LYS A 140 3.28 -5.30 -7.79
N GLY A 141 2.99 -4.03 -8.10
CA GLY A 141 3.93 -3.14 -8.75
C GLY A 141 5.04 -2.66 -7.81
N ILE A 142 5.71 -1.59 -8.20
CA ILE A 142 6.86 -1.05 -7.46
C ILE A 142 6.36 -0.21 -6.29
N HIS A 143 6.85 -0.54 -5.09
CA HIS A 143 6.42 0.08 -3.86
C HIS A 143 7.19 1.37 -3.56
N THR A 144 6.45 2.45 -3.35
CA THR A 144 6.91 3.68 -2.71
C THR A 144 6.34 3.70 -1.29
N SER A 145 7.17 3.94 -0.28
CA SER A 145 6.72 3.94 1.11
C SER A 145 6.93 5.29 1.79
N PHE A 146 6.04 5.60 2.72
CA PHE A 146 5.96 6.86 3.44
C PHE A 146 5.91 6.60 4.94
N TYR A 147 6.41 7.55 5.72
CA TYR A 147 6.08 7.64 7.13
C TYR A 147 4.61 8.03 7.30
N ARG A 148 3.98 7.67 8.44
CA ARG A 148 2.59 8.07 8.74
C ARG A 148 2.35 9.57 8.87
N THR A 149 3.42 10.34 8.96
CA THR A 149 3.40 11.81 8.98
C THR A 149 3.50 12.42 7.58
N GLY A 150 3.54 11.59 6.53
CA GLY A 150 3.46 12.02 5.15
C GLY A 150 4.79 12.04 4.40
N GLU A 151 5.93 12.03 5.10
CA GLU A 151 7.26 12.16 4.48
C GLU A 151 7.66 10.89 3.73
N LEU A 152 8.34 11.05 2.59
CA LEU A 152 8.85 9.95 1.79
C LEU A 152 9.89 9.14 2.58
N ARG A 153 9.67 7.83 2.72
CA ARG A 153 10.55 6.92 3.47
C ARG A 153 11.45 6.11 2.56
N SER A 154 10.92 5.59 1.45
CA SER A 154 11.71 4.83 0.49
C SER A 154 11.05 4.75 -0.86
N PHE A 155 11.84 4.77 -1.92
CA PHE A 155 11.33 4.71 -3.28
C PHE A 155 12.35 4.05 -4.22
N PHE A 156 11.85 3.50 -5.32
CA PHE A 156 12.72 3.14 -6.44
C PHE A 156 12.78 4.35 -7.36
N ALA A 157 13.96 4.92 -7.52
CA ALA A 157 14.20 6.03 -8.44
C ALA A 157 14.02 5.56 -9.89
N SER A 158 13.22 6.28 -10.69
CA SER A 158 13.07 6.00 -12.13
C SER A 158 14.34 6.38 -12.91
N GLU A 159 15.08 7.37 -12.41
CA GLU A 159 16.36 7.84 -12.95
C GLU A 159 17.44 8.01 -11.86
N GLU A 160 18.59 8.58 -12.23
CA GLU A 160 19.63 8.95 -11.26
C GLU A 160 19.15 10.16 -10.45
N VAL A 161 19.32 10.12 -9.13
CA VAL A 161 18.92 11.20 -8.22
C VAL A 161 20.08 11.59 -7.32
N GLU A 162 20.24 12.88 -7.07
CA GLU A 162 21.20 13.42 -6.11
C GLU A 162 20.49 13.75 -4.80
N ILE A 163 20.98 13.22 -3.69
CA ILE A 163 20.44 13.48 -2.35
C ILE A 163 21.63 13.72 -1.42
N ASP A 164 21.66 14.89 -0.77
CA ASP A 164 22.76 15.29 0.11
C ASP A 164 24.15 15.19 -0.56
N GLY A 165 24.25 15.53 -1.85
CA GLY A 165 25.48 15.43 -2.64
C GLY A 165 25.84 13.99 -3.09
N VAL A 166 24.94 13.02 -2.87
CA VAL A 166 25.16 11.61 -3.21
C VAL A 166 24.31 11.21 -4.42
N TYR A 167 24.98 10.86 -5.52
CA TYR A 167 24.32 10.30 -6.71
C TYR A 167 23.92 8.84 -6.50
N CYS A 168 22.61 8.59 -6.56
CA CYS A 168 21.97 7.32 -6.27
C CYS A 168 21.19 6.81 -7.49
N LYS A 169 21.15 5.49 -7.66
CA LYS A 169 20.25 4.84 -8.64
C LYS A 169 19.65 3.58 -8.06
N SER A 170 18.35 3.40 -8.27
CA SER A 170 17.67 2.19 -7.83
C SER A 170 17.91 1.01 -8.77
N THR A 171 17.83 -0.20 -8.22
CA THR A 171 17.78 -1.46 -8.97
C THR A 171 16.57 -2.25 -8.53
N VAL A 172 16.23 -3.34 -9.23
CA VAL A 172 15.13 -4.25 -8.85
C VAL A 172 15.23 -4.74 -7.39
N PHE A 173 16.44 -4.78 -6.81
CA PHE A 173 16.69 -5.29 -5.47
C PHE A 173 17.11 -4.20 -4.46
N THR A 174 17.24 -2.94 -4.87
CA THR A 174 17.72 -1.88 -3.97
C THR A 174 17.04 -0.57 -4.31
N ASN A 175 16.24 -0.10 -3.36
CA ASN A 175 15.60 1.20 -3.35
C ASN A 175 16.50 2.25 -2.66
N VAL A 176 16.13 3.52 -2.82
CA VAL A 176 16.59 4.62 -1.98
C VAL A 176 15.76 4.62 -0.70
N VAL A 177 16.42 4.79 0.44
CA VAL A 177 15.78 4.90 1.76
C VAL A 177 16.21 6.21 2.38
N LEU A 178 15.25 6.96 2.92
CA LEU A 178 15.43 8.24 3.57
C LEU A 178 15.15 8.11 5.07
N TYR A 179 15.69 9.05 5.83
CA TYR A 179 15.22 9.37 7.17
C TYR A 179 13.98 10.27 7.10
N LYS A 180 13.29 10.42 8.22
CA LYS A 180 12.08 11.27 8.30
C LYS A 180 12.34 12.74 7.96
N ASN A 181 13.55 13.23 8.22
CA ASN A 181 13.99 14.58 7.86
C ASN A 181 14.39 14.73 6.37
N GLY A 182 14.16 13.71 5.54
CA GLY A 182 14.49 13.71 4.12
C GLY A 182 15.94 13.34 3.78
N LYS A 183 16.83 13.26 4.78
CA LYS A 183 18.24 12.90 4.54
C LYS A 183 18.39 11.47 4.04
N LEU A 184 19.42 11.24 3.23
CA LEU A 184 19.73 9.92 2.69
C LEU A 184 20.11 8.95 3.82
N LYS A 185 19.36 7.85 3.96
CA LYS A 185 19.68 6.76 4.90
C LYS A 185 20.49 5.65 4.26
N SER A 186 20.06 5.19 3.09
CA SER A 186 20.80 4.17 2.34
C SER A 186 20.39 4.14 0.88
N ALA A 187 21.36 3.95 -0.01
CA ALA A 187 21.10 3.74 -1.43
C ALA A 187 22.25 2.98 -2.08
N LYS A 188 22.05 2.60 -3.34
CA LYS A 188 23.12 2.11 -4.22
C LYS A 188 23.69 3.30 -5.00
N LEU A 189 25.01 3.46 -4.93
CA LEU A 189 25.72 4.52 -5.63
C LEU A 189 25.63 4.36 -7.14
N SER A 190 25.30 5.44 -7.85
CA SER A 190 25.32 5.49 -9.31
C SER A 190 26.62 6.08 -9.88
N ARG A 191 27.37 6.80 -9.04
CA ARG A 191 28.72 7.33 -9.28
C ARG A 191 29.65 6.98 -8.11
N PRO A 192 30.98 7.06 -8.26
CA PRO A 192 31.87 6.99 -7.11
C PRO A 192 31.53 8.10 -6.09
N TYR A 193 31.70 7.81 -4.80
CA TYR A 193 31.46 8.76 -3.71
C TYR A 193 32.76 9.01 -2.96
N VAL A 194 33.24 10.24 -3.02
CA VAL A 194 34.43 10.69 -2.30
C VAL A 194 34.00 11.16 -0.92
N TYR A 195 34.72 10.71 0.10
CA TYR A 195 34.55 11.12 1.49
C TYR A 195 35.92 11.38 2.10
N GLU A 196 35.98 11.93 3.32
CA GLU A 196 37.21 12.49 3.90
C GLU A 196 38.46 11.60 3.81
N THR A 197 38.30 10.28 3.90
CA THR A 197 39.42 9.33 3.95
C THR A 197 39.50 8.39 2.75
N GLY A 198 38.69 8.59 1.69
CA GLY A 198 38.78 7.75 0.50
C GLY A 198 37.63 7.87 -0.50
N GLU A 199 37.51 6.86 -1.35
CA GLU A 199 36.48 6.76 -2.39
C GLU A 199 35.74 5.42 -2.31
N ILE A 200 34.41 5.47 -2.36
CA ILE A 200 33.57 4.29 -2.54
C ILE A 200 33.21 4.17 -4.02
N LYS A 201 33.61 3.05 -4.62
CA LYS A 201 33.29 2.77 -6.02
C LYS A 201 31.78 2.74 -6.28
N LYS A 202 31.40 3.17 -7.48
CA LYS A 202 30.05 3.03 -8.04
C LYS A 202 29.47 1.63 -7.82
N GLY A 203 28.15 1.56 -7.62
CA GLY A 203 27.40 0.31 -7.51
C GLY A 203 27.45 -0.33 -6.11
N LYS A 204 28.21 0.24 -5.17
CA LYS A 204 28.18 -0.21 -3.77
C LYS A 204 26.95 0.38 -3.06
N LYS A 205 26.38 -0.41 -2.14
CA LYS A 205 25.34 0.04 -1.23
C LYS A 205 25.99 0.69 -0.01
N ILE A 206 25.64 1.94 0.24
CA ILE A 206 26.12 2.73 1.38
C ILE A 206 24.98 3.01 2.35
N LYS A 207 25.35 3.40 3.57
CA LYS A 207 24.43 3.77 4.65
C LYS A 207 24.99 4.98 5.38
N PHE A 208 24.11 5.89 5.76
CA PHE A 208 24.44 7.03 6.59
C PHE A 208 23.63 6.98 7.88
N ASP A 209 24.15 7.60 8.93
CA ASP A 209 23.37 7.92 10.13
C ASP A 209 22.46 9.14 9.89
N GLU A 210 21.65 9.53 10.88
CA GLU A 210 20.72 10.68 10.78
C GLU A 210 21.43 12.03 10.64
N ASN A 211 22.70 12.11 10.99
CA ASN A 211 23.51 13.32 10.86
C ASN A 211 24.10 13.45 9.44
N GLY A 212 24.13 12.37 8.67
CA GLY A 212 24.74 12.30 7.34
C GLY A 212 26.15 11.70 7.35
N ASN A 213 26.58 11.11 8.46
CA ASN A 213 27.89 10.46 8.52
C ASN A 213 27.81 9.06 7.92
N LEU A 214 28.80 8.71 7.10
CA LEU A 214 28.91 7.40 6.49
C LEU A 214 29.13 6.32 7.57
N MET A 215 28.24 5.32 7.63
CA MET A 215 28.39 4.18 8.54
C MET A 215 29.39 3.17 7.96
N LYS A 216 30.45 2.86 8.71
CA LYS A 216 31.40 1.79 8.35
C LYS A 216 30.67 0.44 8.33
N LYS A 217 30.92 -0.35 7.28
CA LYS A 217 30.48 -1.74 7.19
C LYS A 217 31.51 -2.67 7.78
#